data_AF-K1GTW2-F1
#
_entry.id   AF-K1GTW2-F1
#
_cell.length_a   1.000
_cell.length_b   1.000
_cell.length_c   1.000
_cell.angle_alpha   90.00
_cell.angle_beta   90.00
_cell.angle_gamma   90.00
#
_symmetry.space_group_name_H-M   'P 1'
#
loop_
_entity.id
_entity.type
_entity.pdbx_description
1 polymer ?
#
loop_
_entity_poly.entity_id
_entity_poly.type
_entity_poly.pdbx_seq_one_letter_code
_entity_poly.pdbx_strand_id
1 'polypeptide(L)' 'KKVKRAVLEQNGQLIVVLQDEENPKYPIITDGTVQTNILEAIDKDTEWLETVLKEMGHDNISDIFLAEYDNGKITVVTY' A
#
# COMPACT_ATOMS: atom_id res chain seq x y z
N LYS A 1 -8.92 1.21 -16.89
CA LYS A 1 -8.17 2.14 -16.01
C LYS A 1 -6.87 2.50 -16.73
N LYS A 2 -6.54 3.79 -16.90
CA LYS A 2 -5.29 4.24 -17.55
C LYS A 2 -4.38 4.85 -16.48
N VAL A 3 -3.15 4.35 -16.37
CA VAL A 3 -2.14 4.89 -15.45
C VAL A 3 -1.50 6.11 -16.11
N LYS A 4 -1.46 7.25 -15.42
CA LYS A 4 -0.79 8.46 -15.93
C LYS A 4 0.69 8.44 -15.60
N ARG A 5 1.05 7.99 -14.39
CA ARG A 5 2.43 7.83 -13.95
C ARG A 5 2.52 6.75 -12.85
N ALA A 6 3.39 5.76 -13.06
CA ALA A 6 3.90 4.91 -11.99
C ALA A 6 5.36 5.29 -11.78
N VAL A 7 5.71 5.70 -10.56
CA VAL A 7 7.09 6.03 -10.20
C VAL A 7 7.62 4.88 -9.35
N LEU A 8 8.65 4.20 -9.82
CA LEU A 8 9.43 3.26 -9.01
C LEU A 8 10.69 4.01 -8.57
N GLU A 9 10.79 4.32 -7.29
CA GLU A 9 11.99 4.95 -6.72
C GLU A 9 13.15 3.93 -6.63
N GLN A 10 14.39 4.42 -6.57
CA GLN A 10 15.59 3.56 -6.57
C GLN A 10 15.66 2.59 -5.39
N ASN A 11 14.92 2.86 -4.32
CA ASN A 11 14.75 2.00 -3.14
C ASN A 11 13.66 0.92 -3.33
N GLY A 12 13.03 0.83 -4.50
CA GLY A 12 11.98 -0.15 -4.80
C GLY A 12 10.56 0.31 -4.47
N GLN A 13 10.38 1.55 -4.03
CA GLN A 13 9.09 2.09 -3.64
C GLN A 13 8.26 2.48 -4.88
N LEU A 14 7.04 1.97 -4.98
CA LEU A 14 6.13 2.29 -6.08
C LEU A 14 5.18 3.42 -5.65
N ILE A 15 4.94 4.43 -6.50
CA ILE A 15 3.89 5.43 -6.31
C ILE A 15 3.05 5.46 -7.58
N VAL A 16 1.76 5.14 -7.45
CA VAL A 16 0.82 5.12 -8.58
C VAL A 16 -0.02 6.39 -8.54
N VAL A 17 0.06 7.19 -9.60
CA VAL A 17 -0.76 8.38 -9.81
C VAL A 17 -1.67 8.12 -11.02
N LEU A 18 -2.96 7.90 -10.76
CA LEU A 18 -3.97 7.74 -11.82
C LEU A 18 -4.39 9.11 -12.37
N GLN A 19 -4.88 9.12 -13.61
CA GLN A 19 -5.07 10.35 -14.39
C GLN A 19 -6.11 11.32 -13.81
N ASP A 20 -7.06 10.80 -13.03
CA ASP A 20 -8.21 11.52 -12.47
C ASP A 20 -8.31 11.36 -10.94
N GLU A 21 -7.26 10.85 -10.27
CA GLU A 21 -7.21 10.79 -8.81
C GLU A 21 -6.63 12.10 -8.26
N GLU A 22 -7.42 12.80 -7.44
CA GLU A 22 -6.96 13.98 -6.70
C GLU A 22 -5.91 13.62 -5.63
N ASN A 23 -5.89 12.36 -5.16
CA ASN A 23 -4.96 11.87 -4.14
C ASN A 23 -4.13 10.70 -4.69
N PRO A 24 -2.78 10.76 -4.57
CA PRO A 24 -1.93 9.64 -4.93
C PRO A 24 -2.24 8.43 -4.03
N LYS A 25 -2.25 7.24 -4.61
CA LYS A 25 -2.36 6.00 -3.85
C LYS A 25 -1.01 5.61 -3.30
N TYR A 26 -1.01 5.26 -2.02
CA TYR A 26 0.19 4.90 -1.28
C TYR A 26 0.22 3.37 -1.09
N PRO A 27 1.01 2.62 -1.88
CA PRO A 27 1.12 1.19 -1.64
C PRO A 27 1.90 0.95 -0.36
N ILE A 28 1.24 0.39 0.64
CA ILE A 28 1.81 0.08 1.96
C ILE A 28 2.38 -1.34 2.03
N ILE A 29 1.96 -2.22 1.11
CA ILE A 29 2.56 -3.54 0.86
C ILE A 29 2.76 -3.74 -0.64
N THR A 30 3.89 -4.32 -1.05
CA THR A 30 4.14 -4.78 -2.42
C THR A 30 4.90 -6.10 -2.37
N ASP A 31 4.41 -7.12 -3.08
CA ASP A 31 4.99 -8.48 -3.15
C ASP A 31 5.36 -9.04 -1.76
N GLY A 32 4.42 -8.99 -0.82
CA GLY A 32 4.62 -9.47 0.55
C GLY A 32 5.60 -8.64 1.39
N THR A 33 6.01 -7.46 0.93
CA THR A 33 6.94 -6.59 1.64
C THR A 33 6.26 -5.29 2.08
N VAL A 34 6.34 -4.96 3.36
CA VAL A 34 5.83 -3.71 3.94
C VAL A 34 6.70 -2.53 3.52
N GLN A 35 6.07 -1.46 3.04
CA GLN A 35 6.72 -0.20 2.69
C GLN A 35 6.75 0.73 3.92
N THR A 36 7.67 0.47 4.84
CA THR A 36 7.72 1.15 6.16
C THR A 36 7.86 2.67 6.05
N ASN A 37 8.62 3.15 5.07
CA ASN A 37 8.75 4.58 4.80
C ASN A 37 7.44 5.25 4.34
N ILE A 38 6.54 4.50 3.69
CA ILE A 38 5.19 4.98 3.36
C ILE A 38 4.35 5.03 4.62
N LEU A 39 4.40 4.00 5.47
CA LEU A 39 3.70 3.99 6.76
C LEU A 39 4.11 5.19 7.62
N GLU A 40 5.41 5.45 7.74
CA GLU A 40 5.94 6.62 8.45
C GLU A 40 5.41 7.94 7.86
N ALA A 41 5.36 8.06 6.53
CA ALA A 41 4.86 9.25 5.85
C ALA A 41 3.36 9.52 6.09
N ILE A 42 2.59 8.48 6.43
CA ILE A 42 1.16 8.59 6.80
C ILE A 42 0.92 8.50 8.32
N ASP A 43 1.99 8.64 9.13
CA ASP A 43 1.96 8.59 10.59
C ASP A 43 1.38 7.27 11.13
N LYS A 44 1.85 6.15 10.57
CA LYS A 44 1.48 4.77 10.93
C LYS A 44 2.72 3.89 11.04
N ASP A 45 2.57 2.73 11.65
CA ASP A 45 3.61 1.73 11.83
C ASP A 45 3.14 0.34 11.38
N THR A 46 4.06 -0.63 11.44
CA THR A 46 3.77 -2.01 11.05
C THR A 46 2.75 -2.67 11.98
N GLU A 47 2.74 -2.35 13.27
CA GLU A 47 1.79 -2.94 14.25
C GLU A 47 0.35 -2.52 13.94
N TRP A 48 0.15 -1.25 13.59
CA TRP A 48 -1.12 -0.76 13.08
C TRP A 48 -1.55 -1.50 11.82
N LEU A 49 -0.64 -1.67 10.85
CA LEU A 49 -0.94 -2.34 9.59
C LEU A 49 -1.34 -3.80 9.81
N GLU A 50 -0.58 -4.54 10.62
CA GLU A 50 -0.88 -5.94 10.98
C GLU A 50 -2.24 -6.06 11.65
N THR A 51 -2.57 -5.14 12.55
CA THR A 51 -3.88 -5.11 13.22
C THR A 51 -5.01 -4.92 12.21
N VAL A 52 -4.91 -3.93 11.32
CA VAL A 52 -5.95 -3.67 10.31
C VAL A 52 -6.09 -4.83 9.33
N LEU A 53 -4.98 -5.42 8.87
CA LEU A 53 -5.01 -6.58 7.97
C LEU A 53 -5.66 -7.79 8.63
N LYS A 54 -5.36 -8.04 9.89
CA LYS A 54 -5.97 -9.12 10.66
C LYS A 54 -7.48 -8.90 10.85
N GLU A 55 -7.91 -7.69 11.14
CA GLU A 55 -9.33 -7.32 11.19
C GLU A 55 -10.04 -7.52 9.84
N MET A 56 -9.31 -7.36 8.73
CA MET A 56 -9.78 -7.65 7.37
C MET A 56 -9.73 -9.15 6.99
N GLY A 57 -9.20 -10.02 7.86
CA GLY A 57 -9.07 -11.46 7.60
C GLY A 57 -7.79 -11.87 6.85
N HIS A 58 -6.76 -11.03 6.84
CA HIS A 58 -5.46 -11.32 6.25
C HIS A 58 -4.41 -11.56 7.36
N ASP A 59 -4.12 -12.83 7.65
CA ASP A 59 -3.21 -13.21 8.74
C ASP A 59 -1.72 -13.19 8.36
N ASN A 60 -1.39 -13.18 7.07
CA ASN A 60 -0.02 -13.28 6.58
C ASN A 60 0.25 -12.28 5.46
N ILE A 61 1.17 -11.35 5.72
CA ILE A 61 1.60 -10.33 4.77
C ILE A 61 2.18 -10.95 3.49
N SER A 62 2.84 -12.10 3.58
CA SER A 62 3.43 -12.78 2.43
C SER A 62 2.39 -13.21 1.38
N ASP A 63 1.11 -13.32 1.77
CA ASP A 63 0.02 -13.68 0.86
C ASP A 63 -0.58 -12.46 0.14
N ILE A 64 -0.08 -11.25 0.43
CA ILE A 64 -0.55 -9.99 -0.13
C ILE A 64 0.38 -9.53 -1.26
N PHE A 65 -0.16 -9.48 -2.48
CA PHE A 65 0.53 -8.91 -3.64
C PHE A 65 0.62 -7.39 -3.54
N LEU A 66 -0.48 -6.73 -3.17
CA LEU A 66 -0.54 -5.27 -3.07
C LEU A 66 -1.54 -4.86 -1.99
N ALA A 67 -1.13 -3.96 -1.09
CA ALA A 67 -2.07 -3.23 -0.25
C ALA A 67 -1.89 -1.73 -0.49
N GLU A 68 -2.99 -1.02 -0.73
CA GLU A 68 -3.01 0.43 -0.99
C GLU A 68 -3.75 1.14 0.15
N TYR A 69 -3.18 2.25 0.63
CA TYR A 69 -3.84 3.18 1.53
C TYR A 69 -4.36 4.40 0.75
N ASP A 70 -5.64 4.71 0.94
CA ASP A 70 -6.33 5.86 0.37
C ASP A 70 -7.28 6.47 1.42
N ASN A 71 -6.90 7.62 1.97
CA ASN A 71 -7.72 8.40 2.92
C ASN A 71 -8.40 7.59 4.04
N GLY A 72 -7.65 6.70 4.69
CA GLY A 72 -8.15 5.87 5.79
C GLY A 72 -8.76 4.53 5.38
N LYS A 73 -8.87 4.27 4.07
CA LYS A 73 -9.30 2.98 3.53
C LYS A 73 -8.10 2.19 3.03
N ILE A 74 -8.06 0.90 3.40
CA ILE A 74 -7.10 -0.06 2.86
C ILE A 74 -7.80 -0.94 1.83
N THR A 75 -7.17 -1.11 0.66
CA THR A 75 -7.57 -2.10 -0.33
C THR A 75 -6.46 -3.13 -0.47
N VAL A 76 -6.82 -4.42 -0.44
CA VAL A 76 -5.86 -5.54 -0.48
C VAL A 76 -6.11 -6.38 -1.72
N VAL A 77 -5.03 -6.76 -2.40
CA VAL A 77 -4.98 -7.75 -3.48
C VAL A 77 -4.04 -8.86 -3.02
N THR A 78 -4.55 -10.08 -2.95
CA THR A 78 -3.78 -11.29 -2.60
C THR A 78 -3.37 -12.05 -3.86
N TYR A 79 -2.52 -13.08 -3.71
CA TYR A 79 -2.27 -14.09 -4.74
C TYR A 79 -3.51 -14.94 -5.07
#